data_AF-U6M358-F1
#
_entry.id   AF-U6M358-F1
#
_cell.length_a   1.000
_cell.length_b   1.000
_cell.length_c   1.000
_cell.angle_alpha   90.00
_cell.angle_beta   90.00
_cell.angle_gamma   90.00
#
_symmetry.space_group_name_H-M   'P 1'
#
loop_
_entity.id
_entity.type
_entity.pdbx_description
1 polymer ?
#
loop_
_entity_poly.entity_id
_entity_poly.type
_entity_poly.pdbx_seq_one_letter_code
_entity_poly.pdbx_strand_id
1 'polypeptide(L)'
;MKKTRRASYRPVSRRPKSARTGYYDVKRNQRDKILRNKWQNNKSVLFNLNNINLKEYEDELADDELLKQITPEKSLNEMDTKIIAKLVQKHKDNYLAMSRDIKINVYQWTENQCKKKTKNFKEGNLCVASKKYLSHLIPSSNSSSSSNSSSNSSSSSSSSSGGESSGNSGKSSKKQKNSNKETEETTTSTSSKVSKKSSSNSSSSSSSSSSSSKVNEISSSSSSSSSKSKKKQRA
;
A
#
# COMPACT_ATOMS: atom_id res chain seq x y z
N MET A 1 -24.99 5.66 52.74
CA MET A 1 -25.42 5.97 51.36
C MET A 1 -24.23 6.52 50.57
N LYS A 2 -23.86 5.93 49.43
CA LYS A 2 -22.71 6.39 48.62
C LYS A 2 -23.12 7.63 47.82
N LYS A 3 -22.44 8.76 48.02
CA LYS A 3 -22.65 10.00 47.24
C LYS A 3 -22.13 9.75 45.81
N THR A 4 -23.03 9.56 44.85
CA THR A 4 -22.65 9.48 43.43
C THR A 4 -22.35 10.88 42.90
N ARG A 5 -21.22 11.04 42.20
CA ARG A 5 -20.87 12.31 41.54
C ARG A 5 -21.93 12.64 40.48
N ARG A 6 -22.57 13.80 40.58
CA ARG A 6 -23.48 14.30 39.54
C ARG A 6 -22.69 14.55 38.26
N ALA A 7 -23.18 14.02 37.13
CA ALA A 7 -22.61 14.30 35.82
C ALA A 7 -22.82 15.78 35.48
N SER A 8 -21.74 16.55 35.34
CA SER A 8 -21.81 17.93 34.87
C SER A 8 -22.13 17.93 33.38
N TYR A 9 -23.30 18.45 33.00
CA TYR A 9 -23.65 18.64 31.59
C TYR A 9 -22.66 19.64 30.96
N ARG A 10 -21.96 19.22 29.90
CA ARG A 10 -21.14 20.11 29.07
C ARG A 10 -21.93 20.43 27.80
N PRO A 11 -22.32 21.69 27.56
CA PRO A 11 -23.04 22.06 26.35
C PRO A 11 -22.16 21.79 25.12
N VAL A 12 -22.72 21.06 24.15
CA VAL A 12 -22.02 20.75 22.90
C VAL A 12 -22.05 21.97 21.99
N SER A 13 -20.91 22.60 21.79
CA SER A 13 -20.75 23.73 20.86
C SER A 13 -21.05 23.28 19.42
N ARG A 14 -22.15 23.79 18.85
CA ARG A 14 -22.55 23.62 17.44
C ARG A 14 -21.78 24.58 16.53
N ARG A 15 -20.45 24.43 16.46
CA ARG A 15 -19.68 25.13 15.41
C ARG A 15 -19.96 24.45 14.06
N PRO A 16 -20.29 25.22 12.99
CA PRO A 16 -20.48 24.65 11.67
C PRO A 16 -19.19 23.94 11.21
N LYS A 17 -19.31 22.89 10.38
CA LYS A 17 -18.16 22.10 9.92
C LYS A 17 -17.10 22.96 9.19
N SER A 18 -17.53 24.02 8.51
CA SER A 18 -16.65 25.00 7.87
C SER A 18 -15.74 25.74 8.83
N ALA A 19 -16.19 25.98 10.07
CA ALA A 19 -15.38 26.60 11.13
C ALA A 19 -14.44 25.59 11.83
N ARG A 20 -14.55 24.29 11.53
CA ARG A 20 -13.66 23.24 12.05
C ARG A 20 -12.50 22.93 11.12
N THR A 21 -12.63 23.18 9.82
CA THR A 21 -11.52 23.10 8.88
C THR A 21 -10.57 24.25 9.18
N GLY A 22 -9.63 24.01 10.11
CA GLY A 22 -8.49 24.87 10.30
C GLY A 22 -7.73 25.05 8.99
N TYR A 23 -6.94 26.12 8.93
CA TYR A 23 -6.04 26.39 7.84
C TYR A 23 -5.22 25.14 7.49
N TYR A 24 -5.41 24.58 6.28
CA TYR A 24 -4.68 23.41 5.83
C TYR A 24 -3.34 23.86 5.26
N ASP A 25 -2.27 23.59 6.00
CA ASP A 25 -0.91 23.86 5.56
C ASP A 25 -0.51 22.86 4.46
N VAL A 26 -0.67 23.28 3.20
CA VAL A 26 -0.34 22.47 2.02
C VAL A 26 1.17 22.23 1.97
N LYS A 27 1.98 23.25 2.30
CA LYS A 27 3.44 23.14 2.33
C LYS A 27 3.90 21.98 3.22
N ARG A 28 3.35 21.86 4.44
CA ARG A 28 3.73 20.77 5.36
C ARG A 28 3.36 19.37 4.84
N ASN A 29 2.26 19.27 4.09
CA ASN A 29 1.67 17.98 3.70
C ASN A 29 2.05 17.51 2.27
N GLN A 30 2.73 18.33 1.46
CA GLN A 30 3.18 17.95 0.12
C GLN A 30 4.30 16.91 0.17
N ARG A 31 4.16 15.77 -0.51
CA ARG A 31 5.22 14.73 -0.56
C ARG A 31 6.42 15.15 -1.40
N ASP A 32 6.14 15.86 -2.49
CA ASP A 32 7.16 16.35 -3.41
C ASP A 32 7.99 17.46 -2.76
N LYS A 33 9.31 17.29 -2.75
CA LYS A 33 10.27 18.21 -2.14
C LYS A 33 10.33 19.53 -2.91
N ILE A 34 10.27 19.46 -4.24
CA ILE A 34 10.40 20.62 -5.13
C ILE A 34 9.20 21.55 -4.92
N LEU A 35 8.00 20.99 -5.05
CA LEU A 35 6.75 21.70 -4.80
C LEU A 35 6.72 22.26 -3.38
N ARG A 36 7.10 21.46 -2.38
CA ARG A 36 7.13 21.88 -0.97
C ARG A 36 8.02 23.10 -0.74
N ASN A 37 9.17 23.19 -1.41
CA ASN A 37 10.11 24.30 -1.23
C ASN A 37 9.58 25.60 -1.85
N LYS A 38 8.98 25.51 -3.04
CA LYS A 38 8.46 26.68 -3.77
C LYS A 38 7.05 27.10 -3.35
N TRP A 39 6.28 26.22 -2.69
CA TRP A 39 4.90 26.49 -2.32
C TRP A 39 4.77 27.64 -1.32
N GLN A 40 3.95 28.63 -1.67
CA GLN A 40 3.62 29.76 -0.81
C GLN A 40 2.16 29.67 -0.34
N ASN A 41 2.02 29.35 0.93
CA ASN A 41 0.76 29.15 1.65
C ASN A 41 -0.14 30.40 1.70
N ASN A 42 0.46 31.59 1.59
CA ASN A 42 -0.25 32.87 1.58
C ASN A 42 -0.79 33.24 0.19
N LYS A 43 -0.48 32.44 -0.85
CA LYS A 43 -0.86 32.72 -2.24
C LYS A 43 -1.88 31.71 -2.74
N SER A 44 -2.59 32.08 -3.82
CA SER A 44 -3.56 31.20 -4.45
C SER A 44 -2.87 29.99 -5.08
N VAL A 45 -3.60 28.88 -5.16
CA VAL A 45 -3.12 27.64 -5.81
C VAL A 45 -2.68 27.90 -7.25
N LEU A 46 -3.47 28.66 -8.01
CA LEU A 46 -3.16 29.01 -9.40
C LEU A 46 -1.86 29.82 -9.53
N PHE A 47 -1.64 30.78 -8.62
CA PHE A 47 -0.39 31.54 -8.61
C PHE A 47 0.81 30.60 -8.37
N ASN A 48 0.70 29.71 -7.38
CA ASN A 48 1.78 28.77 -7.09
C ASN A 48 2.06 27.85 -8.30
N LEU A 49 1.01 27.31 -8.94
CA LEU A 49 1.15 26.43 -10.10
C LEU A 49 1.78 27.16 -11.31
N ASN A 50 1.38 28.40 -11.58
CA ASN A 50 1.95 29.19 -12.67
C ASN A 50 3.41 29.57 -12.44
N ASN A 51 3.84 29.64 -11.17
CA ASN A 51 5.21 29.93 -10.80
C ASN A 51 6.14 28.72 -10.87
N ILE A 52 5.61 27.51 -11.04
CA ILE A 52 6.40 26.27 -11.10
C ILE A 52 6.62 25.95 -12.58
N ASN A 53 7.80 26.26 -13.11
CA ASN A 53 8.19 25.86 -14.45
C ASN A 53 8.83 24.46 -14.40
N LEU A 54 8.31 23.53 -15.19
CA LEU A 54 8.86 22.17 -15.29
C LEU A 54 10.30 22.16 -15.83
N LYS A 55 10.64 23.12 -16.70
CA LYS A 55 11.97 23.25 -17.30
C LYS A 55 13.09 23.43 -16.28
N GLU A 56 12.80 24.07 -15.16
CA GLU A 56 13.77 24.30 -14.08
C GLU A 56 14.16 23.01 -13.36
N TYR A 57 13.43 21.92 -13.59
CA TYR A 57 13.57 20.63 -12.91
C TYR A 57 13.77 19.45 -13.86
N GLU A 58 14.14 19.72 -15.12
CA GLU A 58 14.45 18.67 -16.09
C GLU A 58 15.59 17.78 -15.61
N ASP A 59 16.58 18.35 -14.91
CA ASP A 59 17.72 17.62 -14.36
C ASP A 59 17.36 16.71 -13.17
N GLU A 60 16.24 16.98 -12.48
CA GLU A 60 15.77 16.17 -11.34
C GLU A 60 14.76 15.08 -11.75
N LEU A 61 14.31 15.09 -13.02
CA LEU A 61 13.43 14.06 -13.56
C LEU A 61 14.20 12.73 -13.65
N ALA A 62 13.50 11.63 -13.35
CA ALA A 62 14.10 10.30 -13.47
C ALA A 62 14.36 9.97 -14.95
N ASP A 63 15.51 9.38 -15.24
CA ASP A 63 15.85 8.94 -16.58
C ASP A 63 14.76 8.01 -17.16
N ASP A 64 14.42 8.21 -18.44
CA ASP A 64 13.45 7.39 -19.16
C ASP A 64 13.80 5.90 -19.12
N GLU A 65 15.09 5.57 -19.02
CA GLU A 65 15.58 4.20 -18.89
C GLU A 65 15.21 3.59 -17.53
N LEU A 66 15.29 4.35 -16.43
CA LEU A 66 14.91 3.90 -15.10
C LEU A 66 13.39 3.72 -14.99
N LEU A 67 12.60 4.58 -15.64
CA LEU A 67 11.14 4.45 -15.68
C LEU A 67 10.66 3.20 -16.42
N LYS A 68 11.44 2.71 -17.39
CA LYS A 68 11.16 1.46 -18.11
C LYS A 68 11.51 0.21 -17.31
N GLN A 69 12.31 0.33 -16.24
CA GLN A 69 12.64 -0.81 -15.40
C GLN A 69 11.38 -1.30 -14.68
N ILE A 70 11.06 -2.58 -14.88
CA ILE A 70 9.95 -3.23 -14.18
C ILE A 70 10.26 -3.17 -12.69
N THR A 71 9.40 -2.49 -11.91
CA THR A 71 9.52 -2.46 -10.45
C THR A 71 9.63 -3.88 -9.92
N PRO A 72 10.65 -4.19 -9.10
CA PRO A 72 10.87 -5.55 -8.63
C PRO A 72 9.62 -6.07 -7.90
N GLU A 73 9.20 -7.27 -8.27
CA GLU A 73 8.03 -7.87 -7.64
C GLU A 73 8.28 -8.05 -6.14
N LYS A 74 7.26 -7.73 -5.33
CA LYS A 74 7.36 -7.81 -3.87
C LYS A 74 7.63 -9.27 -3.45
N SER A 75 8.66 -9.46 -2.64
CA SER A 75 9.02 -10.78 -2.12
C SER A 75 7.91 -11.36 -1.24
N LEU A 76 7.71 -12.67 -1.37
CA LEU A 76 6.73 -13.42 -0.57
C LEU A 76 7.17 -13.50 0.89
N ASN A 77 6.23 -13.23 1.80
CA ASN A 77 6.44 -13.37 3.24
C ASN A 77 6.42 -14.85 3.67
N GLU A 78 6.96 -15.16 4.85
CA GLU A 78 7.09 -16.54 5.37
C GLU A 78 5.75 -17.28 5.48
N MET A 79 4.74 -16.62 6.04
CA MET A 79 3.42 -17.21 6.17
C MET A 79 2.80 -17.48 4.78
N ASP A 80 2.98 -16.55 3.85
CA ASP A 80 2.48 -16.71 2.49
C ASP A 80 3.19 -17.86 1.77
N THR A 81 4.50 -18.03 1.98
CA THR A 81 5.28 -19.15 1.45
C THR A 81 4.73 -20.49 1.94
N LYS A 82 4.38 -20.62 3.23
CA LYS A 82 3.80 -21.86 3.77
C LYS A 82 2.43 -22.17 3.16
N ILE A 83 1.58 -21.16 3.02
CA ILE A 83 0.24 -21.31 2.45
C ILE A 83 0.35 -21.70 0.97
N ILE A 84 1.16 -20.97 0.19
CA ILE A 84 1.28 -21.22 -1.25
C ILE A 84 1.92 -22.57 -1.53
N ALA A 85 2.92 -23.00 -0.74
CA ALA A 85 3.52 -24.33 -0.88
C ALA A 85 2.46 -25.44 -0.73
N LYS A 86 1.60 -25.35 0.29
CA LYS A 86 0.50 -26.31 0.49
C LYS A 86 -0.55 -26.26 -0.61
N LEU A 87 -0.92 -25.06 -1.07
CA LEU A 87 -1.88 -24.90 -2.16
C LEU A 87 -1.34 -25.48 -3.48
N VAL A 88 -0.07 -25.23 -3.80
CA VAL A 88 0.58 -25.77 -5.00
C VAL A 88 0.72 -27.30 -4.90
N GLN A 89 1.07 -27.83 -3.74
CA GLN A 89 1.13 -29.27 -3.52
C GLN A 89 -0.22 -29.96 -3.74
N LYS A 90 -1.32 -29.33 -3.31
CA LYS A 90 -2.68 -29.91 -3.41
C LYS A 90 -3.33 -29.69 -4.78
N HIS A 91 -3.27 -28.47 -5.32
CA HIS A 91 -4.06 -28.06 -6.50
C HIS A 91 -3.20 -27.81 -7.75
N LYS A 92 -1.87 -27.88 -7.63
CA LYS A 92 -0.91 -27.63 -8.72
C LYS A 92 -1.13 -26.23 -9.34
N ASP A 93 -1.56 -26.17 -10.60
CA ASP A 93 -1.78 -24.94 -11.35
C ASP A 93 -3.27 -24.53 -11.47
N ASN A 94 -4.17 -25.21 -10.73
CA ASN A 94 -5.59 -24.87 -10.71
C ASN A 94 -5.90 -23.71 -9.75
N TYR A 95 -5.65 -22.48 -10.19
CA TYR A 95 -5.78 -21.26 -9.37
C TYR A 95 -7.20 -21.02 -8.83
N LEU A 96 -8.22 -21.39 -9.62
CA LEU A 96 -9.62 -21.25 -9.23
C LEU A 96 -9.95 -22.20 -8.06
N ALA A 97 -9.41 -23.43 -8.06
CA ALA A 97 -9.55 -24.35 -6.94
C ALA A 97 -8.77 -23.87 -5.70
N MET A 98 -7.56 -23.32 -5.88
CA MET A 98 -6.76 -22.73 -4.79
C MET A 98 -7.51 -21.59 -4.10
N SER A 99 -8.16 -20.72 -4.88
CA SER A 99 -8.92 -19.58 -4.32
C SER A 99 -10.09 -20.03 -3.44
N ARG A 100 -10.73 -21.16 -3.79
CA ARG A 100 -11.89 -21.72 -3.09
C ARG A 100 -11.53 -22.60 -1.88
N ASP A 101 -10.26 -22.97 -1.70
CA ASP A 101 -9.84 -23.83 -0.61
C ASP A 101 -9.70 -23.07 0.72
N ILE A 102 -10.84 -22.86 1.39
CA ILE A 102 -10.94 -22.07 2.64
C ILE A 102 -10.03 -22.62 3.76
N LYS A 103 -9.74 -23.93 3.76
CA LYS A 103 -8.94 -24.55 4.82
C LYS A 103 -7.46 -24.15 4.74
N ILE A 104 -6.93 -24.00 3.52
CA ILE A 104 -5.51 -23.68 3.31
C ILE A 104 -5.36 -22.18 3.01
N ASN A 105 -6.25 -21.60 2.20
CA ASN A 105 -6.27 -20.19 1.84
C ASN A 105 -6.94 -19.35 2.93
N VAL A 106 -6.28 -19.25 4.09
CA VAL A 106 -6.80 -18.53 5.29
C VAL A 106 -7.11 -17.06 4.99
N TYR A 107 -6.36 -16.44 4.08
CA TYR A 107 -6.53 -15.04 3.70
C TYR A 107 -7.53 -14.83 2.56
N GLN A 108 -8.18 -15.89 2.08
CA GLN A 108 -9.21 -15.83 1.03
C GLN A 108 -8.72 -15.11 -0.23
N TRP A 109 -7.49 -15.40 -0.66
CA TRP A 109 -6.93 -14.82 -1.88
C TRP A 109 -7.78 -15.12 -3.11
N THR A 110 -7.92 -14.12 -3.96
CA THR A 110 -8.58 -14.27 -5.27
C THR A 110 -7.71 -15.08 -6.21
N GLU A 111 -8.30 -15.62 -7.28
CA GLU A 111 -7.59 -16.40 -8.30
C GLU A 111 -6.34 -15.67 -8.85
N ASN A 112 -6.49 -14.37 -9.15
CA ASN A 112 -5.38 -13.53 -9.64
C ASN A 112 -4.26 -13.37 -8.61
N GLN A 113 -4.60 -13.29 -7.32
CA GLN A 113 -3.61 -13.21 -6.24
C GLN A 113 -2.87 -14.55 -6.08
N CYS A 114 -3.60 -15.67 -6.13
CA CYS A 114 -3.00 -17.00 -6.13
C CYS A 114 -2.03 -17.16 -7.30
N LYS A 115 -2.43 -16.76 -8.52
CA LYS A 115 -1.56 -16.81 -9.70
C LYS A 115 -0.26 -16.03 -9.52
N LYS A 116 -0.33 -14.78 -9.04
CA LYS A 116 0.85 -13.95 -8.77
C LYS A 116 1.75 -14.57 -7.70
N LYS A 117 1.17 -15.03 -6.59
CA LYS A 117 1.94 -15.66 -5.50
C LYS A 117 2.58 -16.97 -5.94
N THR A 118 1.89 -17.81 -6.70
CA THR A 118 2.46 -19.05 -7.25
C THR A 118 3.62 -18.76 -8.18
N LYS A 119 3.51 -17.74 -9.04
CA LYS A 119 4.61 -17.28 -9.90
C LYS A 119 5.83 -16.90 -9.06
N ASN A 120 5.66 -16.04 -8.06
CA ASN A 120 6.77 -15.59 -7.20
C ASN A 120 7.38 -16.74 -6.39
N PHE A 121 6.57 -17.73 -6.02
CA PHE A 121 7.03 -18.93 -5.34
C PHE A 121 7.91 -19.81 -6.26
N LYS A 122 7.48 -20.03 -7.51
CA LYS A 122 8.24 -20.80 -8.52
C LYS A 122 9.53 -20.11 -8.92
N GLU A 123 9.53 -18.78 -9.00
CA GLU A 123 10.70 -17.96 -9.33
C GLU A 123 11.68 -17.80 -8.15
N GLY A 124 11.35 -18.27 -6.95
CA GLY A 124 12.20 -18.10 -5.78
C GLY A 124 12.27 -16.65 -5.26
N ASN A 125 11.30 -15.81 -5.64
CA ASN A 125 11.11 -14.44 -5.18
C ASN A 125 10.51 -14.40 -3.76
N LEU A 126 11.26 -14.98 -2.82
CA LEU A 126 10.89 -15.20 -1.43
C LEU A 126 11.70 -14.29 -0.51
N CYS A 127 11.17 -13.97 0.68
CA CYS A 127 11.92 -13.23 1.67
C CYS A 127 13.11 -14.05 2.22
N VAL A 128 14.09 -13.36 2.80
CA VAL A 128 15.33 -13.98 3.32
C VAL A 128 15.03 -15.08 4.34
N ALA A 129 14.06 -14.84 5.24
CA ALA A 129 13.64 -15.82 6.24
C ALA A 129 13.05 -17.08 5.60
N SER A 130 12.13 -16.93 4.62
CA SER A 130 11.55 -18.06 3.89
C SER A 130 12.63 -18.92 3.23
N LYS A 131 13.61 -18.30 2.57
CA LYS A 131 14.71 -19.03 1.91
C LYS A 131 15.51 -19.86 2.91
N LYS A 132 15.74 -19.34 4.12
CA LYS A 132 16.51 -20.02 5.17
C LYS A 132 15.75 -21.17 5.83
N TYR A 133 14.49 -20.96 6.20
CA TYR A 133 13.73 -21.89 7.04
C TYR A 133 12.78 -22.82 6.25
N LEU A 134 12.40 -22.43 5.04
CA LEU A 134 11.45 -23.16 4.20
C LEU A 134 12.10 -23.70 2.92
N SER A 135 13.43 -23.85 2.90
CA SER A 135 14.17 -24.40 1.76
C SER A 135 13.63 -25.73 1.27
N HIS A 136 13.20 -26.61 2.18
CA HIS A 136 12.61 -27.91 1.89
C HIS A 136 11.25 -27.86 1.16
N LEU A 137 10.54 -26.73 1.22
CA LEU A 137 9.27 -26.55 0.52
C LEU A 137 9.44 -25.95 -0.88
N ILE A 138 10.59 -25.34 -1.14
CA ILE A 138 10.88 -24.69 -2.41
C ILE A 138 11.30 -25.79 -3.39
N PRO A 139 10.70 -25.84 -4.60
CA PRO A 139 11.18 -26.75 -5.63
C PRO A 139 12.65 -26.42 -5.93
N SER A 140 13.57 -27.27 -5.48
CA SER A 140 15.00 -27.15 -5.80
C SER A 140 15.15 -27.24 -7.32
N SER A 141 15.50 -26.14 -7.97
CA SER A 141 15.69 -26.08 -9.42
C SER A 141 16.89 -26.90 -9.94
N ASN A 142 17.54 -27.70 -9.08
CA ASN A 142 18.78 -28.43 -9.39
C ASN A 142 18.66 -29.97 -9.33
N SER A 143 17.49 -30.56 -9.11
CA SER A 143 17.33 -32.03 -9.12
C SER A 143 16.59 -32.51 -10.38
N SER A 144 17.13 -32.16 -11.54
CA SER A 144 16.98 -32.94 -12.77
C SER A 144 18.27 -33.74 -12.99
N SER A 145 18.59 -34.63 -12.06
CA SER A 145 19.46 -35.77 -12.31
C SER A 145 18.58 -37.02 -12.32
N SER A 146 18.42 -37.53 -13.53
CA SER A 146 17.82 -38.80 -13.90
C SER A 146 18.21 -39.96 -12.98
N SER A 147 17.22 -40.54 -12.30
CA SER A 147 17.27 -41.93 -11.86
C SER A 147 16.05 -42.66 -12.41
N ASN A 148 16.16 -43.02 -13.69
CA ASN A 148 15.36 -44.08 -14.28
C ASN A 148 15.87 -45.39 -13.68
N SER A 149 15.12 -45.95 -12.72
CA SER A 149 15.27 -47.36 -12.36
C SER A 149 13.88 -47.98 -12.30
N SER A 150 13.57 -48.65 -13.39
CA SER A 150 12.47 -49.59 -13.54
C SER A 150 12.74 -50.84 -12.70
N SER A 151 11.80 -51.19 -11.83
CA SER A 151 11.45 -52.60 -11.59
C SER A 151 10.08 -52.73 -10.92
N ASN A 152 9.24 -53.53 -11.57
CA ASN A 152 8.02 -54.13 -11.03
C ASN A 152 8.31 -54.87 -9.72
N SER A 153 7.37 -54.81 -8.76
CA SER A 153 6.75 -56.03 -8.22
C SER A 153 5.61 -55.69 -7.26
N SER A 154 4.63 -56.57 -7.33
CA SER A 154 3.34 -56.64 -6.66
C SER A 154 3.40 -56.99 -5.16
N SER A 155 2.24 -56.82 -4.52
CA SER A 155 1.65 -57.64 -3.45
C SER A 155 1.77 -57.16 -1.98
N SER A 156 0.58 -56.77 -1.48
CA SER A 156 -0.15 -57.20 -0.27
C SER A 156 0.46 -57.13 1.15
N SER A 157 -0.41 -56.62 2.06
CA SER A 157 -0.61 -56.97 3.48
C SER A 157 0.57 -56.72 4.43
N SER A 158 0.45 -56.36 5.71
CA SER A 158 -0.63 -56.14 6.69
C SER A 158 0.10 -55.74 7.98
N SER A 159 -0.60 -55.04 8.92
CA SER A 159 -0.31 -55.00 10.38
C SER A 159 1.04 -54.38 10.80
N SER A 160 1.30 -53.80 11.96
CA SER A 160 0.61 -53.45 13.20
C SER A 160 1.69 -52.78 14.08
N SER A 161 1.29 -52.15 15.20
CA SER A 161 2.12 -51.68 16.35
C SER A 161 3.15 -50.58 16.04
N GLY A 162 3.18 -49.47 16.77
CA GLY A 162 3.18 -49.36 18.23
C GLY A 162 4.59 -48.94 18.63
N GLY A 163 4.77 -47.72 19.13
CA GLY A 163 6.09 -47.18 19.42
C GLY A 163 6.01 -45.77 19.97
N GLU A 164 5.70 -45.70 21.26
CA GLU A 164 5.95 -44.56 22.13
C GLU A 164 7.46 -44.23 22.15
N SER A 165 7.85 -42.96 22.24
CA SER A 165 8.69 -42.47 23.34
C SER A 165 9.07 -40.99 23.19
N SER A 166 9.06 -40.31 24.34
CA SER A 166 9.98 -39.26 24.81
C SER A 166 10.47 -38.20 23.80
N GLY A 167 10.19 -36.91 24.00
CA GLY A 167 10.60 -36.16 25.17
C GLY A 167 11.99 -35.57 24.94
N ASN A 168 12.09 -34.29 24.57
CA ASN A 168 13.25 -33.52 24.98
C ASN A 168 12.95 -32.03 25.18
N SER A 169 13.44 -31.60 26.32
CA SER A 169 13.38 -30.31 26.98
C SER A 169 14.25 -29.23 26.34
N GLY A 170 13.79 -27.99 26.45
CA GLY A 170 14.59 -26.94 27.11
C GLY A 170 15.64 -26.19 26.30
N LYS A 171 15.40 -24.88 26.10
CA LYS A 171 16.25 -23.74 26.49
C LYS A 171 15.81 -22.52 25.66
N SER A 172 15.23 -21.48 26.25
CA SER A 172 15.86 -20.44 27.09
C SER A 172 16.85 -19.54 26.33
N SER A 173 16.67 -18.23 26.53
CA SER A 173 17.60 -17.12 26.28
C SER A 173 17.74 -16.65 24.82
N LYS A 174 17.86 -15.36 24.50
CA LYS A 174 18.16 -14.17 25.31
C LYS A 174 17.65 -12.94 24.55
N LYS A 175 17.05 -12.05 25.33
CA LYS A 175 16.67 -10.68 25.06
C LYS A 175 17.94 -9.84 24.90
N GLN A 176 18.14 -9.18 23.76
CA GLN A 176 19.05 -8.04 23.65
C GLN A 176 18.32 -6.86 23.00
N LYS A 177 17.89 -5.95 23.87
CA LYS A 177 17.70 -4.53 23.59
C LYS A 177 19.06 -3.99 23.14
N ASN A 178 19.11 -3.27 22.03
CA ASN A 178 20.08 -2.19 21.86
C ASN A 178 19.34 -0.92 21.45
N SER A 179 19.31 -0.02 22.43
CA SER A 179 19.02 1.40 22.34
C SER A 179 20.31 2.15 21.98
N ASN A 180 20.23 3.12 21.07
CA ASN A 180 21.05 4.35 21.00
C ASN A 180 20.22 5.29 20.12
N LYS A 181 19.55 6.34 20.61
CA LYS A 181 19.94 7.49 21.47
C LYS A 181 20.86 8.47 20.74
N GLU A 182 20.23 9.58 20.34
CA GLU A 182 20.68 10.98 20.24
C GLU A 182 21.96 11.31 19.47
N THR A 183 21.81 12.24 18.50
CA THR A 183 22.45 13.56 18.57
C THR A 183 21.57 14.56 17.83
N GLU A 184 20.92 15.43 18.60
CA GLU A 184 20.42 16.72 18.15
C GLU A 184 21.63 17.66 17.98
N GLU A 185 21.71 18.38 16.87
CA GLU A 185 22.46 19.64 16.84
C GLU A 185 21.53 20.79 16.47
N THR A 186 21.43 21.65 17.47
CA THR A 186 20.83 22.97 17.51
C THR A 186 21.78 23.95 16.84
N THR A 187 21.31 24.67 15.82
CA THR A 187 21.92 25.95 15.46
C THR A 187 20.84 27.03 15.48
N THR A 188 20.91 27.80 16.55
CA THR A 188 20.29 29.09 16.78
C THR A 188 20.90 30.14 15.86
N SER A 189 20.07 30.87 15.11
CA SER A 189 20.42 32.18 14.59
C SER A 189 19.28 33.16 14.80
N THR A 190 19.51 33.94 15.86
CA THR A 190 18.91 35.21 16.27
C THR A 190 19.07 36.31 15.21
N SER A 191 18.29 37.39 15.40
CA SER A 191 18.29 38.71 14.72
C SER A 191 17.31 38.81 13.52
N SER A 192 16.48 39.85 13.34
CA SER A 192 16.45 41.19 13.96
C SER A 192 15.07 41.83 13.77
N LYS A 193 14.64 42.61 14.76
CA LYS A 193 13.55 43.59 14.69
C LYS A 193 13.89 44.71 13.69
N VAL A 194 13.00 45.05 12.77
CA VAL A 194 12.99 46.36 12.08
C VAL A 194 11.55 46.85 11.86
N SER A 195 11.24 47.90 12.62
CA SER A 195 10.33 49.06 12.42
C SER A 195 9.06 49.01 11.55
N LYS A 196 8.02 49.56 12.19
CA LYS A 196 6.84 50.27 11.67
C LYS A 196 7.14 51.16 10.45
N LYS A 197 6.25 51.16 9.45
CA LYS A 197 5.76 52.41 8.85
C LYS A 197 4.41 52.22 8.13
N SER A 198 3.51 53.11 8.50
CA SER A 198 2.22 53.44 7.90
C SER A 198 2.36 54.06 6.51
N SER A 199 1.41 53.77 5.61
CA SER A 199 0.83 54.77 4.71
C SER A 199 -0.38 54.22 3.96
N SER A 200 -1.38 55.09 3.91
CA SER A 200 -2.66 55.08 3.22
C SER A 200 -2.55 55.10 1.68
N ASN A 201 -3.74 55.14 1.05
CA ASN A 201 -4.07 55.36 -0.37
C ASN A 201 -4.24 54.08 -1.19
N SER A 202 -5.23 53.96 -2.07
CA SER A 202 -6.36 54.82 -2.44
C SER A 202 -7.27 53.97 -3.34
N SER A 203 -8.56 54.25 -3.24
CA SER A 203 -9.59 53.90 -4.21
C SER A 203 -9.19 54.22 -5.66
N SER A 204 -9.43 53.29 -6.57
CA SER A 204 -9.82 53.61 -7.94
C SER A 204 -10.66 52.48 -8.53
N SER A 205 -11.95 52.78 -8.59
CA SER A 205 -12.93 52.18 -9.47
C SER A 205 -12.51 52.31 -10.93
N SER A 206 -12.56 51.22 -11.69
CA SER A 206 -12.74 51.26 -13.13
C SER A 206 -13.67 50.11 -13.56
N SER A 207 -14.85 50.54 -13.96
CA SER A 207 -15.87 49.86 -14.74
C SER A 207 -15.43 49.62 -16.19
N SER A 208 -16.25 48.83 -16.89
CA SER A 208 -16.24 48.52 -18.33
C SER A 208 -15.25 47.43 -18.75
N SER A 209 -15.54 46.46 -19.61
CA SER A 209 -16.60 46.36 -20.62
C SER A 209 -16.75 44.90 -21.08
N SER A 210 -17.98 44.59 -21.46
CA SER A 210 -18.47 43.49 -22.29
C SER A 210 -17.60 43.04 -23.48
N SER A 211 -17.49 41.73 -23.67
CA SER A 211 -17.49 41.03 -24.97
C SER A 211 -17.68 39.52 -24.72
N SER A 212 -18.89 38.99 -24.85
CA SER A 212 -19.39 38.30 -26.06
C SER A 212 -18.33 37.41 -26.75
N SER A 213 -18.54 36.09 -26.69
CA SER A 213 -18.60 35.19 -27.87
C SER A 213 -18.29 33.73 -27.54
N LYS A 214 -19.10 32.85 -28.14
CA LYS A 214 -18.86 31.43 -28.46
C LYS A 214 -19.12 30.39 -27.37
N VAL A 215 -20.41 30.08 -27.25
CA VAL A 215 -20.93 28.75 -26.96
C VAL A 215 -20.40 27.79 -28.03
N ASN A 216 -19.57 26.82 -27.63
CA ASN A 216 -19.28 25.65 -28.45
C ASN A 216 -20.24 24.54 -28.01
N GLU A 217 -21.21 24.23 -28.86
CA GLU A 217 -22.00 23.01 -28.75
C GLU A 217 -21.08 21.81 -28.98
N ILE A 218 -20.84 21.04 -27.92
CA ILE A 218 -20.30 19.68 -28.05
C ILE A 218 -21.51 18.76 -28.09
N SER A 219 -21.82 18.30 -29.31
CA SER A 219 -22.77 17.24 -29.61
C SER A 219 -22.35 15.96 -28.88
N SER A 220 -23.00 15.66 -27.77
CA SER A 220 -22.92 14.37 -27.06
C SER A 220 -23.80 13.34 -27.75
N SER A 221 -23.18 12.48 -28.56
CA SER A 221 -23.79 11.25 -29.08
C SER A 221 -23.80 10.17 -28.00
N SER A 222 -24.88 10.11 -27.22
CA SER A 222 -25.18 9.02 -26.30
C SER A 222 -25.72 7.81 -27.06
N SER A 223 -24.87 6.81 -27.33
CA SER A 223 -25.29 5.49 -27.80
C SER A 223 -25.79 4.66 -26.61
N SER A 224 -27.11 4.53 -26.55
CA SER A 224 -27.87 3.67 -25.66
C SER A 224 -27.72 2.20 -26.04
N SER A 225 -27.17 1.37 -25.16
CA SER A 225 -27.23 -0.09 -25.24
C SER A 225 -27.69 -0.68 -23.89
N SER A 226 -29.00 -0.61 -23.64
CA SER A 226 -29.63 -1.28 -22.49
C SER A 226 -30.06 -2.70 -22.88
N SER A 227 -29.21 -3.67 -22.58
CA SER A 227 -29.48 -5.09 -22.76
C SER A 227 -30.24 -5.67 -21.57
N LYS A 228 -31.46 -6.14 -21.85
CA LYS A 228 -32.24 -7.22 -21.20
C LYS A 228 -31.61 -7.93 -19.99
N SER A 229 -32.35 -8.00 -18.88
CA SER A 229 -32.34 -9.17 -18.00
C SER A 229 -33.74 -9.51 -17.51
N LYS A 230 -34.21 -10.69 -17.93
CA LYS A 230 -35.46 -11.34 -17.54
C LYS A 230 -35.40 -11.73 -16.06
N LYS A 231 -36.30 -11.20 -15.24
CA LYS A 231 -36.56 -11.69 -13.88
C LYS A 231 -37.51 -12.88 -13.96
N LYS A 232 -36.97 -14.08 -13.78
CA LYS A 232 -37.72 -15.34 -13.65
C LYS A 232 -38.27 -15.40 -12.22
N GLN A 233 -39.59 -15.24 -12.07
CA GLN A 233 -40.31 -15.63 -10.86
C GLN A 233 -40.27 -17.15 -10.76
N ARG A 234 -39.98 -17.66 -9.57
CA ARG A 234 -40.23 -19.05 -9.19
C ARG A 234 -41.22 -19.02 -8.03
N ALA A 235 -42.16 -19.95 -8.15
CA ALA A 235 -43.29 -20.24 -7.28
C ALA A 235 -42.88 -20.49 -5.82
#